data_AF-A0AA39XD33-F1
#
_entry.id   AF-A0AA39XD33-F1
#
_cell.length_a   1.000
_cell.length_b   1.000
_cell.length_c   1.000
_cell.angle_alpha   90.00
_cell.angle_beta   90.00
_cell.angle_gamma   90.00
#
_symmetry.space_group_name_H-M   'P 1'
#
loop_
_entity.id
_entity.type
_entity.pdbx_description
1 polymer ?
#
loop_
_entity_poly.entity_id
_entity_poly.type
_entity_poly.pdbx_seq_one_letter_code
_entity_poly.pdbx_strand_id
1 'polypeptide(L)'
;MAPPTSPPSSLFPSLPSLPNLTTLLRDTPLIHAALAHAHKHLPAFAYNHVVRSWLFATLLTQSHPSLKHQSFDHEVVALACILHDLAWAPSGAFTSAEKRFEVDGADGAVAFLAAHAPEGWDDGSAEGGNGVLGGGNKEGTGWEGKGKGCGEGEGEEEDFVGIRGYKGRKTQRVWDACALHTTMSVAFEKEPVTAVVATGIWADFQGPAHTNPPDILITWPEYDAIVQAYPRLGLIGEVKQIMCGLCVTKPQSTYDNSVGDWGEKFVDGYSRVGHRGVDALMQFTPELDARDA
;
A
#
# COMPACT_ATOMS: atom_id res chain seq x y z
N MET A 1 17.46 -12.42 -38.87
CA MET A 1 16.67 -11.84 -37.76
C MET A 1 17.52 -10.77 -37.11
N ALA A 2 17.11 -9.51 -37.19
CA ALA A 2 17.75 -8.44 -36.43
C ALA A 2 17.48 -8.66 -34.93
N PRO A 3 18.42 -8.34 -34.02
CA PRO A 3 18.17 -8.42 -32.58
C PRO A 3 17.03 -7.47 -32.19
N PRO A 4 16.31 -7.75 -31.07
CA PRO A 4 15.21 -6.91 -30.64
C PRO A 4 15.70 -5.48 -30.41
N THR A 5 14.94 -4.54 -30.98
CA THR A 5 15.10 -3.10 -30.84
C THR A 5 15.14 -2.69 -29.37
N SER A 6 16.00 -1.74 -29.04
CA SER A 6 16.15 -1.08 -27.74
C SER A 6 14.79 -0.77 -27.10
N PRO A 7 14.68 -0.81 -25.75
CA PRO A 7 13.44 -0.45 -25.07
C PRO A 7 13.05 1.01 -25.41
N PRO A 8 11.74 1.32 -25.48
CA PRO A 8 11.28 2.67 -25.79
C PRO A 8 11.86 3.67 -24.78
N SER A 9 12.37 4.80 -25.29
CA SER A 9 13.16 5.80 -24.54
C SER A 9 12.36 6.64 -23.54
N SER A 10 11.06 6.37 -23.37
CA SER A 10 10.20 6.92 -22.32
C SER A 10 9.05 5.94 -22.10
N LEU A 11 8.96 5.37 -20.90
CA LEU A 11 7.83 4.54 -20.46
C LEU A 11 6.62 5.38 -20.03
N PHE A 12 6.68 6.71 -20.19
CA PHE A 12 5.56 7.62 -19.97
C PHE A 12 4.90 7.94 -21.30
N PRO A 13 3.97 7.11 -21.82
CA PRO A 13 3.15 7.52 -22.94
C PRO A 13 2.24 8.63 -22.42
N SER A 14 2.60 9.88 -22.71
CA SER A 14 1.74 11.06 -22.55
C SER A 14 1.11 11.19 -21.16
N LEU A 15 1.92 11.53 -20.15
CA LEU A 15 1.38 12.14 -18.94
C LEU A 15 0.45 13.30 -19.36
N PRO A 16 -0.74 13.43 -18.76
CA PRO A 16 -1.62 14.54 -19.12
C PRO A 16 -0.89 15.85 -18.86
N SER A 17 -1.06 16.84 -19.75
CA SER A 17 -0.46 18.16 -19.61
C SER A 17 -1.13 18.92 -18.45
N LEU A 18 -0.80 18.52 -17.22
CA LEU A 18 -1.28 19.08 -15.96
C LEU A 18 -0.09 19.78 -15.30
N PRO A 19 0.00 21.13 -15.37
CA PRO A 19 1.16 21.89 -14.87
C PRO A 19 1.52 21.60 -13.40
N ASN A 20 0.52 21.32 -12.56
CA ASN A 20 0.70 20.98 -11.15
C ASN A 20 1.26 19.56 -10.94
N LEU A 21 0.96 18.63 -11.85
CA LEU A 21 1.41 17.24 -11.76
C LEU A 21 2.86 17.10 -12.25
N THR A 22 3.19 17.74 -13.38
CA THR A 22 4.52 17.60 -14.01
C THR A 22 5.66 18.10 -13.13
N THR A 23 5.41 19.07 -12.25
CA THR A 23 6.42 19.58 -11.31
C THR A 23 6.64 18.69 -10.09
N LEU A 24 5.70 17.79 -9.80
CA LEU A 24 5.71 16.90 -8.64
C LEU A 24 6.16 15.48 -8.96
N LEU A 25 5.97 15.04 -10.20
CA LEU A 25 6.33 13.69 -10.59
C LEU A 25 7.84 13.51 -10.52
N ARG A 26 8.27 12.70 -9.55
CA ARG A 26 9.64 12.18 -9.53
C ARG A 26 9.79 11.19 -10.67
N ASP A 27 10.74 11.48 -11.54
CA ASP A 27 11.25 10.55 -12.54
C ASP A 27 12.54 9.94 -11.99
N THR A 28 12.48 8.68 -11.56
CA THR A 28 13.64 7.95 -11.05
C THR A 28 13.75 6.57 -11.69
N PRO A 29 14.98 6.01 -11.79
CA PRO A 29 15.16 4.64 -12.30
C PRO A 29 14.37 3.59 -11.52
N LEU A 30 14.16 3.77 -10.22
CA LEU A 30 13.42 2.82 -9.38
C LEU A 30 11.91 2.87 -9.68
N ILE A 31 11.35 4.06 -9.93
CA ILE A 31 9.96 4.21 -10.38
C ILE A 31 9.77 3.58 -11.77
N HIS A 32 10.72 3.75 -12.69
CA HIS A 32 10.67 3.08 -13.98
C HIS A 32 10.70 1.55 -13.86
N ALA A 33 11.56 1.03 -12.99
CA ALA A 33 11.60 -0.40 -12.72
C ALA A 33 10.27 -0.89 -12.13
N ALA A 34 9.64 -0.12 -11.24
CA ALA A 34 8.36 -0.46 -10.64
C ALA A 34 7.22 -0.45 -11.67
N LEU A 35 7.15 0.55 -12.56
CA LEU A 35 6.18 0.59 -13.65
C LEU A 35 6.34 -0.59 -14.60
N ALA A 36 7.58 -0.90 -14.99
CA ALA A 36 7.86 -2.06 -15.84
C ALA A 36 7.48 -3.37 -15.14
N HIS A 37 7.73 -3.47 -13.84
CA HIS A 37 7.36 -4.63 -13.03
C HIS A 37 5.84 -4.80 -12.92
N ALA A 38 5.10 -3.72 -12.64
CA ALA A 38 3.65 -3.72 -12.60
C ALA A 38 3.07 -4.08 -13.97
N HIS A 39 3.53 -3.45 -15.06
CA HIS A 39 3.07 -3.74 -16.43
C HIS A 39 3.32 -5.19 -16.84
N LYS A 40 4.43 -5.79 -16.39
CA LYS A 40 4.76 -7.18 -16.69
C LYS A 40 3.80 -8.18 -16.05
N HIS A 41 3.27 -7.88 -14.86
CA HIS A 41 2.52 -8.86 -14.06
C HIS A 41 1.03 -8.58 -13.95
N LEU A 42 0.61 -7.31 -14.04
CA LEU A 42 -0.77 -6.91 -13.89
C LEU A 42 -1.53 -6.94 -15.23
N PRO A 43 -2.83 -7.29 -15.21
CA PRO A 43 -3.68 -7.07 -16.38
C PRO A 43 -3.83 -5.57 -16.65
N ALA A 44 -4.20 -5.21 -17.89
CA ALA A 44 -4.23 -3.81 -18.34
C ALA A 44 -5.08 -2.89 -17.45
N PHE A 45 -6.24 -3.34 -16.96
CA PHE A 45 -7.09 -2.52 -16.08
C PHE A 45 -6.41 -2.23 -14.73
N ALA A 46 -5.70 -3.20 -14.17
CA ALA A 46 -5.02 -3.09 -12.88
C ALA A 46 -3.74 -2.27 -13.02
N TYR A 47 -2.98 -2.48 -14.10
CA TYR A 47 -1.84 -1.60 -14.43
C TYR A 47 -2.29 -0.14 -14.56
N ASN A 48 -3.35 0.12 -15.31
CA ASN A 48 -3.87 1.48 -15.43
C ASN A 48 -4.38 2.01 -14.08
N HIS A 49 -4.99 1.16 -13.23
CA HIS A 49 -5.41 1.53 -11.88
C HIS A 49 -4.22 1.99 -11.03
N VAL A 50 -3.17 1.19 -10.89
CA VAL A 50 -2.02 1.55 -10.04
C VAL A 50 -1.32 2.83 -10.51
N VAL A 51 -1.27 3.07 -11.83
CA VAL A 51 -0.75 4.32 -12.39
C VAL A 51 -1.68 5.49 -12.06
N ARG A 52 -3.00 5.38 -12.26
CA ARG A 52 -3.94 6.44 -11.88
C ARG A 52 -3.86 6.76 -10.39
N SER A 53 -3.80 5.74 -9.53
CA SER A 53 -3.65 5.87 -8.07
C SER A 53 -2.41 6.68 -7.70
N TRP A 54 -1.28 6.44 -8.36
CA TRP A 54 -0.06 7.23 -8.16
C TRP A 54 -0.24 8.70 -8.60
N LEU A 55 -0.83 8.95 -9.77
CA LEU A 55 -1.03 10.32 -10.27
C LEU A 55 -1.98 11.10 -9.35
N PHE A 56 -3.05 10.46 -8.88
CA PHE A 56 -3.97 11.05 -7.90
C PHE A 56 -3.29 11.31 -6.57
N ALA A 57 -2.57 10.33 -5.99
CA ALA A 57 -1.81 10.53 -4.75
C ALA A 57 -0.82 11.70 -4.89
N THR A 58 -0.16 11.83 -6.05
CA THR A 58 0.76 12.93 -6.33
C THR A 58 0.05 14.28 -6.30
N LEU A 59 -1.08 14.45 -6.98
CA LEU A 59 -1.89 15.68 -6.89
C LEU A 59 -2.31 15.99 -5.44
N LEU A 60 -2.62 14.95 -4.66
CA LEU A 60 -3.12 15.09 -3.29
C LEU A 60 -2.07 15.59 -2.30
N THR A 61 -0.79 15.29 -2.52
CA THR A 61 0.30 15.80 -1.66
C THR A 61 0.33 17.33 -1.59
N GLN A 62 -0.12 18.02 -2.65
CA GLN A 62 -0.20 19.48 -2.69
C GLN A 62 -1.55 20.05 -2.26
N SER A 63 -2.60 19.24 -2.13
CA SER A 63 -3.97 19.78 -2.11
C SER A 63 -4.50 20.03 -0.71
N HIS A 64 -4.25 19.12 0.23
CA HIS A 64 -4.94 19.15 1.52
C HIS A 64 -4.19 20.00 2.55
N PRO A 65 -4.82 20.94 3.28
CA PRO A 65 -4.12 21.78 4.28
C PRO A 65 -3.32 20.97 5.32
N SER A 66 -3.84 19.84 5.79
CA SER A 66 -3.13 18.94 6.71
C SER A 66 -1.98 18.14 6.07
N LEU A 67 -1.91 18.10 4.73
CA LEU A 67 -0.86 17.42 3.96
C LEU A 67 0.14 18.42 3.35
N LYS A 68 -0.28 19.65 3.01
CA LYS A 68 0.57 20.71 2.41
C LYS A 68 1.79 21.08 3.25
N HIS A 69 1.71 20.88 4.56
CA HIS A 69 2.81 21.15 5.49
C HIS A 69 3.64 19.91 5.81
N GLN A 70 3.25 18.75 5.28
CA GLN A 70 4.02 17.53 5.40
C GLN A 70 5.06 17.49 4.28
N SER A 71 6.24 17.01 4.61
CA SER A 71 7.22 16.61 3.61
C SER A 71 6.89 15.17 3.20
N PHE A 72 6.83 14.92 1.89
CA PHE A 72 6.59 13.60 1.33
C PHE A 72 7.82 13.14 0.56
N ASP A 73 8.31 11.92 0.84
CA ASP A 73 9.15 11.24 -0.14
C ASP A 73 8.26 10.76 -1.30
N HIS A 74 8.19 11.59 -2.34
CA HIS A 74 7.35 11.32 -3.52
C HIS A 74 7.73 10.02 -4.26
N GLU A 75 8.94 9.50 -4.09
CA GLU A 75 9.29 8.17 -4.64
C GLU A 75 8.70 7.05 -3.80
N VAL A 76 8.64 7.18 -2.47
CA VAL A 76 7.92 6.24 -1.60
C VAL A 76 6.42 6.24 -1.92
N VAL A 77 5.81 7.42 -2.12
CA VAL A 77 4.41 7.54 -2.56
C VAL A 77 4.20 6.82 -3.90
N ALA A 78 5.09 7.06 -4.88
CA ALA A 78 5.02 6.42 -6.19
C ALA A 78 5.12 4.90 -6.09
N LEU A 79 6.14 4.40 -5.38
CA LEU A 79 6.40 2.96 -5.25
C LEU A 79 5.26 2.24 -4.53
N ALA A 80 4.71 2.83 -3.46
CA ALA A 80 3.55 2.28 -2.78
C ALA A 80 2.33 2.20 -3.72
N CYS A 81 1.98 3.29 -4.41
CA CYS A 81 0.85 3.28 -5.35
C CYS A 81 1.04 2.28 -6.50
N ILE A 82 2.22 2.23 -7.11
CA ILE A 82 2.49 1.38 -8.29
C ILE A 82 2.46 -0.12 -7.92
N LEU A 83 2.85 -0.47 -6.70
CA LEU A 83 3.06 -1.86 -6.29
C LEU A 83 1.95 -2.43 -5.38
N HIS A 84 0.98 -1.64 -4.91
CA HIS A 84 0.02 -2.09 -3.90
C HIS A 84 -0.81 -3.33 -4.30
N ASP A 85 -1.20 -3.42 -5.56
CA ASP A 85 -2.09 -4.47 -6.08
C ASP A 85 -1.36 -5.58 -6.85
N LEU A 86 -0.06 -5.82 -6.59
CA LEU A 86 0.66 -6.93 -7.23
C LEU A 86 -0.03 -8.29 -7.01
N ALA A 87 -0.74 -8.46 -5.90
CA ALA A 87 -1.54 -9.65 -5.61
C ALA A 87 -2.75 -9.86 -6.53
N TRP A 88 -3.06 -8.92 -7.42
CA TRP A 88 -4.07 -9.09 -8.49
C TRP A 88 -3.48 -9.70 -9.77
N ALA A 89 -2.18 -10.04 -9.78
CA ALA A 89 -1.55 -10.69 -10.91
C ALA A 89 -2.21 -12.05 -11.23
N PRO A 90 -2.62 -12.33 -12.49
CA PRO A 90 -3.34 -13.56 -12.83
C PRO A 90 -2.51 -14.83 -12.68
N SER A 91 -1.18 -14.70 -12.66
CA SER A 91 -0.26 -15.82 -12.45
C SER A 91 -0.30 -16.36 -11.02
N GLY A 92 -0.87 -15.63 -10.07
CA GLY A 92 -0.78 -15.94 -8.64
C GLY A 92 0.63 -15.81 -8.07
N ALA A 93 1.58 -15.20 -8.81
CA ALA A 93 2.99 -15.12 -8.41
C ALA A 93 3.22 -14.37 -7.09
N PHE A 94 2.29 -13.51 -6.70
CA PHE A 94 2.35 -12.73 -5.47
C PHE A 94 1.34 -13.20 -4.42
N THR A 95 0.50 -14.19 -4.72
CA THR A 95 -0.57 -14.62 -3.82
C THR A 95 -0.16 -15.81 -2.97
N SER A 96 -0.38 -15.73 -1.67
CA SER A 96 -0.27 -16.86 -0.76
C SER A 96 -1.65 -17.41 -0.38
N ALA A 97 -1.67 -18.62 0.18
CA ALA A 97 -2.90 -19.28 0.60
C ALA A 97 -3.57 -18.58 1.79
N GLU A 98 -2.77 -18.09 2.74
CA GLU A 98 -3.25 -17.67 4.07
C GLU A 98 -3.40 -16.15 4.22
N LYS A 99 -2.60 -15.35 3.50
CA LYS A 99 -2.56 -13.90 3.72
C LYS A 99 -3.64 -13.19 2.92
N ARG A 100 -4.07 -12.02 3.39
CA ARG A 100 -4.92 -11.13 2.60
C ARG A 100 -4.17 -10.59 1.38
N PHE A 101 -4.88 -10.19 0.33
CA PHE A 101 -4.23 -9.73 -0.90
C PHE A 101 -3.42 -8.44 -0.69
N GLU A 102 -3.84 -7.58 0.25
CA GLU A 102 -3.12 -6.36 0.60
C GLU A 102 -1.74 -6.66 1.19
N VAL A 103 -1.67 -7.71 2.04
CA VAL A 103 -0.42 -8.17 2.65
C VAL A 103 0.46 -8.84 1.60
N ASP A 104 -0.12 -9.70 0.75
CA ASP A 104 0.57 -10.33 -0.37
C ASP A 104 1.16 -9.28 -1.34
N GLY A 105 0.41 -8.21 -1.66
CA GLY A 105 0.85 -7.10 -2.48
C GLY A 105 1.98 -6.30 -1.82
N ALA A 106 1.84 -6.00 -0.53
CA ALA A 106 2.88 -5.34 0.26
C ALA A 106 4.17 -6.17 0.34
N ASP A 107 4.06 -7.50 0.47
CA ASP A 107 5.19 -8.43 0.45
C ASP A 107 5.89 -8.43 -0.92
N GLY A 108 5.09 -8.43 -2.00
CA GLY A 108 5.60 -8.26 -3.36
C GLY A 108 6.35 -6.94 -3.54
N ALA A 109 5.85 -5.85 -2.97
CA ALA A 109 6.51 -4.55 -3.02
C ALA A 109 7.86 -4.57 -2.29
N VAL A 110 7.93 -5.17 -1.10
CA VAL A 110 9.19 -5.30 -0.34
C VAL A 110 10.19 -6.19 -1.09
N ALA A 111 9.74 -7.31 -1.66
CA ALA A 111 10.59 -8.17 -2.48
C ALA A 111 11.12 -7.44 -3.72
N PHE A 112 10.29 -6.61 -4.35
CA PHE A 112 10.70 -5.75 -5.46
C PHE A 112 11.80 -4.76 -5.01
N LEU A 113 11.59 -4.05 -3.89
CA LEU A 113 12.56 -3.08 -3.38
C LEU A 113 13.89 -3.73 -3.02
N ALA A 114 13.87 -4.89 -2.35
CA ALA A 114 15.07 -5.63 -2.02
C ALA A 114 15.91 -6.01 -3.27
N ALA A 115 15.27 -6.23 -4.41
CA ALA A 115 15.92 -6.61 -5.65
C ALA A 115 16.35 -5.42 -6.54
N HIS A 116 15.75 -4.23 -6.38
CA HIS A 116 15.92 -3.12 -7.34
C HIS A 116 16.34 -1.79 -6.71
N ALA A 117 16.11 -1.58 -5.41
CA ALA A 117 16.49 -0.33 -4.77
C ALA A 117 18.02 -0.21 -4.72
N PRO A 118 18.59 0.96 -5.06
CA PRO A 118 20.03 1.16 -4.97
C PRO A 118 20.51 1.07 -3.53
N GLU A 119 21.79 0.75 -3.34
CA GLU A 119 22.42 0.76 -2.02
C GLU A 119 22.22 2.13 -1.34
N GLY A 120 21.85 2.12 -0.06
CA GLY A 120 21.55 3.34 0.69
C GLY A 120 20.20 4.00 0.38
N TRP A 121 19.36 3.44 -0.49
CA TRP A 121 18.02 4.00 -0.75
C TRP A 121 17.18 4.12 0.52
N ASP A 122 17.33 3.14 1.43
CA ASP A 122 16.63 3.04 2.71
C ASP A 122 17.60 3.10 3.89
N ASP A 123 18.48 4.10 3.90
CA ASP A 123 19.49 4.35 4.93
C ASP A 123 18.94 4.85 6.28
N GLY A 124 17.62 4.88 6.44
CA GLY A 124 16.97 5.39 7.64
C GLY A 124 17.01 6.91 7.80
N SER A 125 17.47 7.67 6.79
CA SER A 125 17.33 9.12 6.80
C SER A 125 15.85 9.51 6.78
N ALA A 126 15.39 10.05 7.91
CA ALA A 126 14.17 10.82 7.94
C ALA A 126 14.43 12.09 7.11
N GLU A 127 13.87 12.11 5.91
CA GLU A 127 13.60 13.28 5.04
C GLU A 127 14.65 14.42 5.00
N GLY A 128 15.17 14.66 3.80
CA GLY A 128 16.14 15.73 3.54
C GLY A 128 15.71 17.10 4.07
N GLY A 129 16.55 17.67 4.92
CA GLY A 129 16.45 19.04 5.39
C GLY A 129 17.56 19.37 6.36
N ASN A 130 18.55 20.14 5.88
CA ASN A 130 19.60 20.73 6.70
C ASN A 130 18.94 21.72 7.69
N GLY A 131 18.51 21.23 8.85
CA GLY A 131 17.84 21.99 9.89
C GLY A 131 18.50 21.71 11.23
N VAL A 132 19.27 22.68 11.72
CA VAL A 132 19.89 22.68 13.05
C VAL A 132 18.81 22.45 14.11
N LEU A 133 18.76 21.25 14.71
CA LEU A 133 18.02 21.05 15.94
C LEU A 133 18.91 21.46 17.11
N GLY A 134 18.67 22.68 17.58
CA GLY A 134 19.17 23.16 18.86
C GLY A 134 18.58 22.35 20.02
N GLY A 135 19.48 21.92 20.90
CA GLY A 135 19.34 21.72 22.34
C GLY A 135 17.98 21.42 22.95
N GLY A 136 17.86 20.18 23.48
CA GLY A 136 17.40 19.91 24.85
C GLY A 136 15.91 20.04 25.17
N ASN A 137 15.28 18.93 25.55
CA ASN A 137 15.18 18.62 26.97
C ASN A 137 14.83 17.14 27.20
N LYS A 138 15.51 16.54 28.18
CA LYS A 138 15.23 15.22 28.72
C LYS A 138 14.24 15.36 29.87
N GLU A 139 13.19 14.57 29.87
CA GLU A 139 12.38 14.13 31.03
C GLU A 139 11.36 13.14 30.41
N GLY A 140 11.17 11.89 30.81
CA GLY A 140 11.57 11.17 32.02
C GLY A 140 10.37 10.41 32.56
N THR A 141 9.99 9.28 31.93
CA THR A 141 9.18 8.19 32.55
C THR A 141 9.73 6.90 31.92
N GLY A 142 10.38 5.96 32.62
CA GLY A 142 10.08 5.43 33.93
C GLY A 142 9.67 3.96 33.78
N TRP A 143 10.51 3.12 33.17
CA TRP A 143 10.40 1.65 33.25
C TRP A 143 11.81 1.05 33.40
N GLU A 144 12.25 0.85 34.64
CA GLU A 144 13.48 0.12 34.96
C GLU A 144 13.22 -1.39 34.89
N GLY A 145 13.43 -1.96 33.71
CA GLY A 145 13.64 -3.40 33.55
C GLY A 145 15.14 -3.68 33.51
N LYS A 146 15.70 -4.27 34.56
CA LYS A 146 17.10 -4.74 34.59
C LYS A 146 17.35 -5.80 33.51
N GLY A 147 17.82 -5.39 32.33
CA GLY A 147 18.43 -6.29 31.35
C GLY A 147 19.90 -6.48 31.69
N LYS A 148 20.27 -7.67 32.19
CA LYS A 148 21.66 -8.13 32.25
C LYS A 148 22.23 -8.13 30.84
N GLY A 149 23.44 -7.59 30.68
CA GLY A 149 24.17 -7.66 29.41
C GLY A 149 24.40 -9.10 28.97
N CYS A 150 24.16 -9.35 27.69
CA CYS A 150 24.65 -10.49 26.92
C CYS A 150 25.29 -9.82 25.69
N GLY A 151 26.60 -9.93 25.44
CA GLY A 151 27.29 -11.18 25.20
C GLY A 151 27.12 -11.49 23.72
N GLU A 152 28.11 -11.14 22.90
CA GLU A 152 28.17 -11.46 21.48
C GLU A 152 28.03 -12.98 21.31
N GLY A 153 26.89 -13.41 20.81
CA GLY A 153 26.59 -14.80 20.49
C GLY A 153 25.76 -14.80 19.22
N GLU A 154 26.30 -15.41 18.17
CA GLU A 154 25.58 -15.78 16.96
C GLU A 154 24.53 -16.82 17.34
N GLY A 155 23.34 -16.35 17.71
CA GLY A 155 22.15 -17.17 17.88
C GLY A 155 21.24 -16.95 16.68
N GLU A 156 20.92 -18.02 15.97
CA GLU A 156 19.80 -18.05 15.03
C GLU A 156 18.55 -17.66 15.83
N GLU A 157 18.00 -16.46 15.58
CA GLU A 157 16.71 -16.06 16.13
C GLU A 157 15.68 -17.07 15.65
N GLU A 158 15.13 -17.87 16.57
CA GLU A 158 13.90 -18.60 16.32
C GLU A 158 12.78 -17.55 16.14
N ASP A 159 12.62 -17.12 14.89
CA ASP A 159 11.62 -16.15 14.45
C ASP A 159 10.23 -16.69 14.85
N PHE A 160 9.56 -15.99 15.76
CA PHE A 160 8.14 -16.22 15.97
C PHE A 160 7.45 -15.95 14.63
N VAL A 161 6.89 -16.98 13.99
CA VAL A 161 6.35 -16.91 12.62
C VAL A 161 5.47 -15.67 12.47
N GLY A 162 5.96 -14.66 11.74
CA GLY A 162 5.17 -13.51 11.31
C GLY A 162 5.44 -12.16 11.98
N ILE A 163 6.33 -12.02 12.97
CA ILE A 163 6.74 -10.69 13.44
C ILE A 163 7.80 -10.14 12.51
N ARG A 164 7.50 -9.03 11.81
CA ARG A 164 8.44 -8.42 10.86
C ARG A 164 9.11 -7.18 11.43
N GLY A 165 10.43 -7.16 11.36
CA GLY A 165 11.22 -5.94 11.42
C GLY A 165 11.62 -5.50 10.01
N TYR A 166 11.38 -4.24 9.66
CA TYR A 166 11.97 -3.65 8.46
C TYR A 166 13.32 -3.05 8.81
N LYS A 167 14.35 -3.38 8.04
CA LYS A 167 15.70 -2.82 8.23
C LYS A 167 15.74 -1.31 7.96
N GLY A 168 14.83 -0.78 7.14
CA GLY A 168 14.77 0.64 6.82
C GLY A 168 13.35 1.22 6.80
N ARG A 169 13.27 2.53 7.04
CA ARG A 169 12.01 3.27 7.27
C ARG A 169 11.20 3.46 5.99
N LYS A 170 11.85 3.60 4.83
CA LYS A 170 11.15 3.78 3.55
C LYS A 170 10.48 2.49 3.10
N THR A 171 11.15 1.35 3.22
CA THR A 171 10.57 0.04 2.93
C THR A 171 9.38 -0.24 3.83
N GLN A 172 9.50 0.06 5.14
CA GLN A 172 8.36 -0.02 6.06
C GLN A 172 7.19 0.84 5.60
N ARG A 173 7.44 2.10 5.21
CA ARG A 173 6.39 3.01 4.74
C ARG A 173 5.70 2.51 3.46
N VAL A 174 6.46 1.94 2.52
CA VAL A 174 5.87 1.30 1.33
C VAL A 174 4.98 0.13 1.74
N TRP A 175 5.48 -0.75 2.61
CA TRP A 175 4.70 -1.90 3.06
C TRP A 175 3.44 -1.47 3.82
N ASP A 176 3.55 -0.54 4.77
CA ASP A 176 2.42 -0.03 5.56
C ASP A 176 1.35 0.59 4.64
N ALA A 177 1.78 1.40 3.66
CA ALA A 177 0.87 2.01 2.68
C ALA A 177 0.16 0.95 1.82
N CYS A 178 0.89 -0.06 1.33
CA CYS A 178 0.29 -1.16 0.56
C CYS A 178 -0.62 -2.05 1.43
N ALA A 179 -0.26 -2.37 2.66
CA ALA A 179 -1.03 -3.30 3.50
C ALA A 179 -2.32 -2.67 4.05
N LEU A 180 -2.34 -1.34 4.24
CA LEU A 180 -3.44 -0.63 4.90
C LEU A 180 -4.36 0.11 3.93
N HIS A 181 -4.09 0.12 2.62
CA HIS A 181 -4.81 0.97 1.66
C HIS A 181 -6.33 0.69 1.58
N THR A 182 -6.78 -0.53 1.89
CA THR A 182 -8.22 -0.88 1.93
C THR A 182 -8.89 -0.53 3.25
N THR A 183 -8.13 -0.19 4.29
CA THR A 183 -8.63 0.10 5.65
C THR A 183 -8.44 1.58 5.97
N MET A 184 -9.21 2.43 5.30
CA MET A 184 -9.08 3.90 5.35
C MET A 184 -9.09 4.48 6.76
N SER A 185 -9.92 3.95 7.65
CA SER A 185 -10.01 4.42 9.05
C SER A 185 -8.70 4.23 9.82
N VAL A 186 -7.87 3.26 9.43
CA VAL A 186 -6.54 3.06 10.01
C VAL A 186 -5.49 3.83 9.21
N ALA A 187 -5.59 3.83 7.87
CA ALA A 187 -4.66 4.53 7.00
C ALA A 187 -4.58 6.05 7.32
N PHE A 188 -5.69 6.67 7.72
CA PHE A 188 -5.74 8.08 8.11
C PHE A 188 -5.09 8.41 9.45
N GLU A 189 -4.99 7.44 10.36
CA GLU A 189 -4.36 7.61 11.66
C GLU A 189 -2.87 7.22 11.66
N LYS A 190 -2.36 6.80 10.50
CA LYS A 190 -0.98 6.36 10.27
C LYS A 190 -0.11 7.53 9.78
N GLU A 191 1.10 7.27 9.27
CA GLU A 191 1.92 8.32 8.68
C GLU A 191 1.25 8.97 7.45
N PRO A 192 1.54 10.26 7.16
CA PRO A 192 0.94 10.98 6.02
C PRO A 192 1.07 10.25 4.68
N VAL A 193 2.17 9.52 4.46
CA VAL A 193 2.39 8.72 3.25
C VAL A 193 1.34 7.63 3.07
N THR A 194 0.97 6.93 4.15
CA THR A 194 -0.07 5.90 4.13
C THR A 194 -1.42 6.52 3.83
N ALA A 195 -1.74 7.63 4.49
CA ALA A 195 -2.99 8.36 4.27
C ALA A 195 -3.13 8.84 2.81
N VAL A 196 -2.10 9.48 2.24
CA VAL A 196 -2.18 10.03 0.88
C VAL A 196 -2.22 8.95 -0.20
N VAL A 197 -1.48 7.84 -0.01
CA VAL A 197 -1.52 6.69 -0.92
C VAL A 197 -2.91 6.08 -0.93
N ALA A 198 -3.48 5.79 0.26
CA ALA A 198 -4.82 5.24 0.37
C ALA A 198 -5.86 6.18 -0.25
N THR A 199 -5.74 7.49 0.01
CA THR A 199 -6.62 8.50 -0.59
C THR A 199 -6.54 8.52 -2.13
N GLY A 200 -5.33 8.46 -2.70
CA GLY A 200 -5.14 8.44 -4.15
C GLY A 200 -5.72 7.19 -4.81
N ILE A 201 -5.60 6.03 -4.15
CA ILE A 201 -6.22 4.77 -4.58
C ILE A 201 -7.75 4.89 -4.58
N TRP A 202 -8.32 5.38 -3.47
CA TRP A 202 -9.78 5.51 -3.34
C TRP A 202 -10.37 6.61 -4.22
N ALA A 203 -9.61 7.65 -4.57
CA ALA A 203 -10.02 8.63 -5.57
C ALA A 203 -10.33 7.98 -6.93
N ASP A 204 -9.64 6.89 -7.30
CA ASP A 204 -9.94 6.14 -8.52
C ASP A 204 -11.24 5.31 -8.42
N PHE A 205 -11.79 5.10 -7.22
CA PHE A 205 -13.07 4.39 -7.04
C PHE A 205 -14.23 5.35 -6.79
N GLN A 206 -14.00 6.42 -6.04
CA GLN A 206 -15.01 7.36 -5.56
C GLN A 206 -15.18 8.58 -6.47
N GLY A 207 -14.13 8.90 -7.23
CA GLY A 207 -14.03 10.12 -8.03
C GLY A 207 -13.95 11.39 -7.18
N PRO A 208 -13.75 12.55 -7.83
CA PRO A 208 -13.63 13.87 -7.19
C PRO A 208 -14.72 14.26 -6.18
N ALA A 209 -15.94 13.76 -6.36
CA ALA A 209 -17.10 14.21 -5.59
C ALA A 209 -17.30 13.50 -4.24
N HIS A 210 -16.56 12.42 -3.98
CA HIS A 210 -16.79 11.56 -2.80
C HIS A 210 -15.50 11.19 -2.07
N THR A 211 -14.41 11.90 -2.32
CA THR A 211 -13.15 11.74 -1.58
C THR A 211 -13.36 12.13 -0.11
N ASN A 212 -12.75 11.39 0.81
CA ASN A 212 -12.78 11.68 2.25
C ASN A 212 -11.36 12.08 2.69
N PRO A 213 -11.15 13.24 3.34
CA PRO A 213 -12.12 14.31 3.61
C PRO A 213 -12.70 14.98 2.35
N PRO A 214 -13.92 15.56 2.42
CA PRO A 214 -14.68 16.10 1.27
C PRO A 214 -14.00 17.27 0.55
N ASP A 215 -12.90 17.81 1.09
CA ASP A 215 -12.16 18.95 0.56
C ASP A 215 -10.92 18.55 -0.26
N ILE A 216 -10.86 17.30 -0.71
CA ILE A 216 -9.78 16.83 -1.57
C ILE A 216 -9.94 17.44 -2.98
N LEU A 217 -8.88 18.12 -3.44
CA LEU A 217 -8.92 19.05 -4.57
C LEU A 217 -8.70 18.41 -5.95
N ILE A 218 -8.86 17.11 -6.13
CA ILE A 218 -8.78 16.55 -7.50
C ILE A 218 -9.99 17.09 -8.25
N THR A 219 -9.77 17.93 -9.25
CA THR A 219 -10.85 18.48 -10.06
C THR A 219 -11.30 17.47 -11.12
N TRP A 220 -12.54 17.57 -11.60
CA TRP A 220 -13.01 16.74 -12.71
C TRP A 220 -12.10 16.84 -13.96
N PRO A 221 -11.63 18.02 -14.39
CA PRO A 221 -10.67 18.11 -15.49
C PRO A 221 -9.35 17.35 -15.26
N GLU A 222 -8.80 17.37 -14.04
CA GLU A 222 -7.60 16.59 -13.71
C GLU A 222 -7.88 15.09 -13.73
N TYR A 223 -9.02 14.68 -13.15
CA TYR A 223 -9.47 13.30 -13.16
C TYR A 223 -9.69 12.76 -14.57
N ASP A 224 -10.41 13.51 -15.40
CA ASP A 224 -10.71 13.14 -16.78
C ASP A 224 -9.44 13.05 -17.63
N ALA A 225 -8.48 13.97 -17.44
CA ALA A 225 -7.21 13.93 -18.14
C ALA A 225 -6.38 12.70 -17.77
N ILE A 226 -6.34 12.31 -16.48
CA ILE A 226 -5.67 11.11 -16.01
C ILE A 226 -6.35 9.84 -16.55
N VAL A 227 -7.70 9.79 -16.51
CA VAL A 227 -8.47 8.65 -17.04
C VAL A 227 -8.37 8.55 -18.57
N GLN A 228 -8.25 9.67 -19.28
CA GLN A 228 -8.03 9.67 -20.73
C GLN A 228 -6.67 9.06 -21.09
N ALA A 229 -5.62 9.39 -20.32
CA ALA A 229 -4.28 8.81 -20.52
C ALA A 229 -4.21 7.33 -20.11
N TYR A 230 -4.91 6.96 -19.02
CA TYR A 230 -4.96 5.60 -18.48
C TYR A 230 -6.41 5.14 -18.32
N PRO A 231 -7.05 4.61 -19.39
CA PRO A 231 -8.46 4.22 -19.35
C PRO A 231 -8.80 3.23 -18.24
N ARG A 232 -10.01 3.35 -17.68
CA ARG A 232 -10.48 2.50 -16.57
C ARG A 232 -10.72 1.04 -16.96
N LEU A 233 -11.00 0.77 -18.24
CA LEU A 233 -11.17 -0.58 -18.80
C LEU A 233 -12.13 -1.47 -17.98
N GLY A 234 -13.26 -0.92 -17.53
CA GLY A 234 -14.25 -1.69 -16.77
C GLY A 234 -13.85 -2.02 -15.33
N LEU A 235 -12.87 -1.29 -14.76
CA LEU A 235 -12.26 -1.52 -13.43
C LEU A 235 -13.18 -2.16 -12.38
N ILE A 236 -14.35 -1.58 -12.10
CA ILE A 236 -15.23 -2.08 -11.03
C ILE A 236 -15.77 -3.51 -11.29
N GLY A 237 -15.98 -3.85 -12.56
CA GLY A 237 -16.38 -5.20 -12.96
C GLY A 237 -15.27 -6.21 -12.72
N GLU A 238 -14.04 -5.84 -13.07
CA GLU A 238 -12.85 -6.68 -12.87
C GLU A 238 -12.50 -6.85 -11.39
N VAL A 239 -12.54 -5.76 -10.61
CA VAL A 239 -12.36 -5.80 -9.15
C VAL A 239 -13.41 -6.72 -8.52
N LYS A 240 -14.67 -6.64 -8.93
CA LYS A 240 -15.70 -7.57 -8.46
C LYS A 240 -15.30 -9.03 -8.69
N GLN A 241 -14.78 -9.37 -9.89
CA GLN A 241 -14.34 -10.72 -10.19
C GLN A 241 -13.19 -11.17 -9.28
N ILE A 242 -12.20 -10.30 -9.07
CA ILE A 242 -11.08 -10.58 -8.17
C ILE A 242 -11.57 -10.83 -6.74
N MET A 243 -12.38 -9.92 -6.19
CA MET A 243 -12.84 -10.02 -4.79
C MET A 243 -13.70 -11.28 -4.58
N CYS A 244 -14.62 -11.57 -5.50
CA CYS A 244 -15.41 -12.80 -5.44
C CYS A 244 -14.53 -14.05 -5.60
N GLY A 245 -13.54 -14.00 -6.48
CA GLY A 245 -12.56 -15.06 -6.67
C GLY A 245 -11.79 -15.37 -5.38
N LEU A 246 -11.29 -14.35 -4.69
CA LEU A 246 -10.61 -14.50 -3.39
C LEU A 246 -11.51 -15.14 -2.34
N CYS A 247 -12.80 -14.75 -2.27
CA CYS A 247 -13.77 -15.39 -1.39
C CYS A 247 -14.02 -16.87 -1.70
N VAL A 248 -13.85 -17.30 -2.96
CA VAL A 248 -14.00 -18.71 -3.35
C VAL A 248 -12.71 -19.50 -3.12
N THR A 249 -11.56 -18.94 -3.49
CA THR A 249 -10.29 -19.68 -3.53
C THR A 249 -9.52 -19.64 -2.22
N LYS A 250 -9.67 -18.58 -1.42
CA LYS A 250 -8.98 -18.38 -0.13
C LYS A 250 -9.88 -17.68 0.89
N PRO A 251 -11.06 -18.24 1.22
CA PRO A 251 -12.05 -17.59 2.09
C PRO A 251 -11.53 -17.23 3.49
N GLN A 252 -10.58 -18.01 4.02
CA GLN A 252 -9.99 -17.73 5.34
C GLN A 252 -9.34 -16.34 5.39
N SER A 253 -8.74 -15.88 4.29
CA SER A 253 -8.10 -14.57 4.23
C SER A 253 -9.10 -13.42 4.01
N THR A 254 -10.41 -13.67 3.93
CA THR A 254 -11.42 -12.65 3.58
C THR A 254 -12.42 -12.39 4.69
N TYR A 255 -12.45 -13.20 5.75
CA TYR A 255 -13.49 -13.13 6.78
C TYR A 255 -13.43 -11.89 7.69
N ASP A 256 -12.26 -11.30 7.87
CA ASP A 256 -12.01 -10.22 8.82
C ASP A 256 -11.76 -8.85 8.15
N ASN A 257 -12.13 -8.72 6.88
CA ASN A 257 -11.89 -7.52 6.07
C ASN A 257 -13.00 -7.26 5.04
N SER A 258 -12.82 -6.19 4.27
CA SER A 258 -13.81 -5.70 3.29
C SER A 258 -14.01 -6.63 2.10
N VAL A 259 -13.06 -7.52 1.78
CA VAL A 259 -13.23 -8.53 0.72
C VAL A 259 -14.41 -9.45 1.07
N GLY A 260 -14.58 -9.77 2.36
CA GLY A 260 -15.71 -10.57 2.82
C GLY A 260 -17.09 -9.95 2.55
N ASP A 261 -17.19 -8.62 2.42
CA ASP A 261 -18.45 -7.95 2.06
C ASP A 261 -18.85 -8.28 0.61
N TRP A 262 -17.88 -8.48 -0.29
CA TRP A 262 -18.14 -8.93 -1.66
C TRP A 262 -18.63 -10.37 -1.69
N GLY A 263 -18.02 -11.24 -0.88
CA GLY A 263 -18.44 -12.62 -0.70
C GLY A 263 -19.90 -12.71 -0.24
N GLU A 264 -20.25 -12.04 0.86
CA GLU A 264 -21.62 -12.06 1.41
C GLU A 264 -22.65 -11.50 0.41
N LYS A 265 -22.24 -10.55 -0.45
CA LYS A 265 -23.13 -9.89 -1.40
C LYS A 265 -23.29 -10.63 -2.74
N PHE A 266 -22.26 -11.33 -3.21
CA PHE A 266 -22.19 -11.79 -4.59
C PHE A 266 -21.78 -13.26 -4.78
N VAL A 267 -21.33 -13.96 -3.73
CA VAL A 267 -20.89 -15.35 -3.82
C VAL A 267 -21.90 -16.25 -3.11
N ASP A 268 -22.60 -17.08 -3.88
CA ASP A 268 -23.59 -18.01 -3.35
C ASP A 268 -22.96 -18.96 -2.32
N GLY A 269 -23.57 -19.03 -1.14
CA GLY A 269 -23.11 -19.88 -0.04
C GLY A 269 -21.93 -19.32 0.78
N TYR A 270 -21.37 -18.17 0.41
CA TYR A 270 -20.37 -17.51 1.24
C TYR A 270 -21.02 -16.87 2.47
N SER A 271 -20.47 -17.15 3.66
CA SER A 271 -20.91 -16.54 4.92
C SER A 271 -19.70 -16.31 5.82
N ARG A 272 -19.65 -15.15 6.48
CA ARG A 272 -18.67 -14.91 7.55
C ARG A 272 -19.14 -15.45 8.90
N VAL A 273 -20.42 -15.78 9.07
CA VAL A 273 -20.96 -16.29 10.34
C VAL A 273 -20.24 -17.59 10.73
N GLY A 274 -19.69 -17.64 11.95
CA GLY A 274 -18.85 -18.74 12.43
C GLY A 274 -17.36 -18.54 12.19
N HIS A 275 -16.97 -17.47 11.49
CA HIS A 275 -15.59 -17.15 11.13
C HIS A 275 -15.18 -15.72 11.52
N ARG A 276 -16.08 -14.93 12.13
CA ARG A 276 -15.77 -13.57 12.56
C ARG A 276 -14.93 -13.60 13.84
N GLY A 277 -14.18 -12.52 14.08
CA GLY A 277 -13.45 -12.37 15.34
C GLY A 277 -14.34 -12.51 16.58
N VAL A 278 -15.59 -12.04 16.52
CA VAL A 278 -16.57 -12.23 17.61
C VAL A 278 -16.92 -13.70 17.84
N ASP A 279 -16.99 -14.52 16.78
CA ASP A 279 -17.32 -15.95 16.90
C ASP A 279 -16.19 -16.67 17.65
N ALA A 280 -14.93 -16.36 17.31
CA ALA A 280 -13.75 -16.89 18.01
C ALA A 280 -13.70 -16.44 19.48
N LEU A 281 -13.89 -15.13 19.75
CA LEU A 281 -13.88 -14.61 21.11
C LEU A 281 -14.98 -15.24 21.97
N MET A 282 -16.20 -15.37 21.44
CA MET A 282 -17.31 -15.97 22.19
C MET A 282 -17.17 -17.49 22.35
N GLN A 283 -16.32 -18.15 21.56
CA GLN A 283 -15.99 -19.56 21.74
C GLN A 283 -14.97 -19.79 22.86
N PHE A 284 -13.91 -18.96 22.94
CA PHE A 284 -12.76 -19.23 23.82
C PHE A 284 -12.80 -18.43 25.14
N THR A 285 -13.28 -17.19 25.12
CA THR A 285 -13.22 -16.30 26.28
C THR A 285 -14.10 -16.75 27.46
N PRO A 286 -15.32 -17.30 27.27
CA PRO A 286 -16.15 -17.72 28.42
C PRO A 286 -15.49 -18.77 29.32
N GLU A 287 -14.67 -19.67 28.77
CA GLU A 287 -13.90 -20.62 29.59
C GLU A 287 -12.81 -19.91 30.40
N LEU A 288 -12.17 -18.89 29.83
CA LEU A 288 -11.18 -18.08 30.54
C LEU A 288 -11.84 -17.27 31.67
N ASP A 289 -12.98 -16.62 31.40
CA ASP A 289 -13.74 -15.87 32.40
C ASP A 289 -14.17 -16.76 33.57
N ALA A 290 -14.55 -18.02 33.30
CA ALA A 290 -14.94 -18.99 34.33
C ALA A 290 -13.77 -19.45 35.22
N ARG A 291 -12.50 -19.23 34.82
CA ARG A 291 -11.33 -19.55 35.65
C ARG A 291 -11.04 -18.48 36.70
N ASP A 292 -11.55 -17.26 36.50
CA ASP A 292 -11.42 -16.15 37.44
C ASP A 292 -12.54 -16.13 38.50
N ALA A 293 -13.59 -16.95 38.33
CA ALA A 293 -14.78 -17.04 39.17
C ALA A 293 -14.65 -18.09 40.29
#